data_AF-W6N4P9-F1
#
_entry.id   AF-W6N4P9-F1
#
_cell.length_a   1.000
_cell.length_b   1.000
_cell.length_c   1.000
_cell.angle_alpha   90.00
_cell.angle_beta   90.00
_cell.angle_gamma   90.00
#
_symmetry.space_group_name_H-M   'P 1'
#
loop_
_entity.id
_entity.type
_entity.pdbx_description
1 polymer ?
#
loop_
_entity_poly.entity_id
_entity_poly.type
_entity_poly.pdbx_seq_one_letter_code
_entity_poly.pdbx_strand_id
1 'polypeptide(L)'
;MELMEDAFVHDKNLGSIKGLMNSSGEGKWTVQEALDLGVPAPVITLSLFMRYRSQEDDTFTGKVAVALRNEFGGHAVEKNK
;
A
#
# COMPACT_ATOMS: atom_id res chain seq x y z
N MET A 1 11.30 -2.83 11.36
CA MET A 1 10.98 -4.23 11.00
C MET A 1 10.08 -4.88 12.04
N GLU A 2 9.99 -4.36 13.27
CA GLU A 2 9.07 -4.83 14.32
C GLU A 2 7.61 -4.97 13.86
N LEU A 3 7.01 -3.94 13.25
CA LEU A 3 5.63 -4.02 12.72
C LEU A 3 5.42 -5.13 11.68
N MET A 4 6.47 -5.49 10.93
CA MET A 4 6.40 -6.58 9.96
C MET A 4 6.45 -7.94 10.67
N GLU A 5 7.30 -8.05 11.69
CA GLU A 5 7.39 -9.23 12.54
C GLU A 5 6.07 -9.48 13.24
N ASP A 6 5.48 -8.44 13.84
CA ASP A 6 4.18 -8.52 14.49
C ASP A 6 3.11 -9.00 13.51
N ALA A 7 3.02 -8.42 12.32
CA ALA A 7 2.07 -8.85 11.29
C ALA A 7 2.19 -10.35 10.97
N PHE A 8 3.41 -10.89 10.87
CA PHE A 8 3.64 -12.31 10.59
C PHE A 8 3.48 -13.23 11.79
N VAL A 9 3.67 -12.74 13.02
CA VAL A 9 3.34 -13.49 14.23
C VAL A 9 1.85 -13.78 14.29
N HIS A 10 1.01 -12.81 13.91
CA HIS A 10 -0.44 -12.97 13.85
C HIS A 10 -0.91 -13.84 12.68
N ASP A 11 -0.35 -13.63 11.48
CA ASP A 11 -0.68 -14.42 10.28
C ASP A 11 0.57 -14.63 9.41
N LYS A 12 1.22 -15.78 9.59
CA LYS A 12 2.48 -16.13 8.89
C LYS A 12 2.42 -16.03 7.38
N ASN A 13 1.25 -16.25 6.78
CA ASN A 13 1.07 -16.25 5.33
C ASN A 13 0.31 -15.02 4.83
N LEU A 14 -0.13 -14.14 5.73
CA LEU A 14 -1.05 -13.03 5.44
C LEU A 14 -2.28 -13.53 4.66
N GLY A 15 -2.71 -14.77 4.92
CA GLY A 15 -3.78 -15.44 4.17
C GLY A 15 -5.15 -14.84 4.45
N SER A 16 -5.31 -14.19 5.60
CA SER A 16 -6.58 -13.57 6.02
C SER A 16 -6.88 -12.24 5.33
N ILE A 17 -5.89 -11.61 4.68
CA ILE A 17 -6.00 -10.28 4.08
C ILE A 17 -5.75 -10.29 2.57
N LYS A 18 -6.28 -9.28 1.88
CA LYS A 18 -5.98 -8.96 0.49
C LYS A 18 -4.87 -7.92 0.41
N GLY A 19 -4.05 -8.00 -0.64
CA GLY A 19 -3.00 -7.04 -0.95
C GLY A 19 -3.50 -5.72 -1.53
N LEU A 20 -4.79 -5.40 -1.40
CA LEU A 20 -5.42 -4.20 -1.93
C LEU A 20 -5.10 -2.96 -1.08
N MET A 21 -4.54 -1.93 -1.72
CA MET A 21 -4.15 -0.69 -1.04
C MET A 21 -5.12 0.46 -1.35
N ASN A 22 -6.05 0.73 -0.43
CA ASN A 22 -6.98 1.85 -0.54
C ASN A 22 -6.26 3.21 -0.42
N SER A 23 -6.73 4.23 -1.16
CA SER A 23 -6.14 5.59 -1.21
C SER A 23 -7.17 6.67 -0.92
N SER A 24 -6.77 7.69 -0.16
CA SER A 24 -7.53 8.92 0.06
C SER A 24 -7.29 9.99 -1.02
N GLY A 25 -6.22 9.86 -1.82
CA GLY A 25 -5.99 10.67 -3.03
C GLY A 25 -4.81 11.64 -2.98
N GLU A 26 -4.17 11.83 -1.82
CA GLU A 26 -3.08 12.79 -1.62
C GLU A 26 -1.87 12.46 -2.50
N GLY A 27 -1.56 11.17 -2.69
CA GLY A 27 -0.50 10.74 -3.60
C GLY A 27 -0.79 11.13 -5.06
N LYS A 28 -2.06 11.09 -5.49
CA LYS A 28 -2.46 11.50 -6.84
C LYS A 28 -2.33 13.01 -7.01
N TRP A 29 -2.85 13.78 -6.07
CA TRP A 29 -2.71 15.25 -6.09
C TRP A 29 -1.21 15.66 -6.08
N THR A 30 -0.37 14.99 -5.29
CA THR A 30 1.07 15.29 -5.21
C THR A 30 1.77 15.07 -6.55
N VAL A 31 1.46 13.96 -7.24
CA VAL A 31 2.04 13.66 -8.56
C VAL A 31 1.53 14.65 -9.61
N GLN A 32 0.25 15.03 -9.55
CA GLN A 32 -0.31 16.03 -10.47
C GLN A 32 0.40 17.38 -10.30
N GLU A 33 0.54 17.86 -9.06
CA GLU A 33 1.22 19.13 -8.77
C GLU A 33 2.70 19.09 -9.19
N ALA A 34 3.38 17.97 -8.98
CA ALA A 34 4.76 17.79 -9.42
C ALA A 34 4.92 17.90 -10.96
N LEU A 35 3.95 17.40 -11.72
CA LEU A 35 3.91 17.57 -13.18
C LEU A 35 3.68 19.03 -13.56
N ASP A 36 2.72 19.69 -12.92
CA ASP A 36 2.36 21.09 -13.20
C ASP A 36 3.53 22.05 -12.90
N LEU A 37 4.31 21.76 -11.85
CA LEU A 37 5.50 22.53 -11.46
C LEU A 37 6.78 22.10 -12.17
N GLY A 38 6.77 21.02 -12.95
CA GLY A 38 7.97 20.46 -13.58
C GLY A 38 9.01 19.92 -12.58
N VAL A 39 8.57 19.47 -11.40
CA VAL A 39 9.43 18.97 -10.31
C VAL A 39 9.47 17.43 -10.34
N PRO A 40 10.66 16.80 -10.28
CA PRO A 40 10.75 15.34 -10.28
C PRO A 40 10.25 14.74 -8.96
N ALA A 41 9.24 13.86 -9.03
CA ALA A 41 8.72 13.07 -7.90
C ALA A 41 8.70 11.55 -8.14
N PRO A 42 9.79 10.93 -8.63
CA PRO A 42 9.76 9.56 -9.19
C PRO A 42 9.30 8.48 -8.19
N VAL A 43 9.76 8.55 -6.93
CA VAL A 43 9.42 7.55 -5.91
C VAL A 43 7.95 7.64 -5.50
N ILE A 44 7.40 8.86 -5.41
CA ILE A 44 5.99 9.07 -5.09
C ILE A 44 5.11 8.59 -6.24
N THR A 45 5.48 8.90 -7.48
CA THR A 45 4.79 8.41 -8.69
C THR A 45 4.78 6.89 -8.75
N LEU A 46 5.92 6.23 -8.54
CA LEU A 46 5.98 4.78 -8.53
C LEU A 46 5.14 4.19 -7.38
N SER A 47 5.19 4.81 -6.19
CA SER A 47 4.37 4.38 -5.04
C SER A 47 2.87 4.48 -5.33
N LEU A 48 2.44 5.52 -6.05
CA LEU A 48 1.06 5.67 -6.51
C LEU A 48 0.67 4.58 -7.53
N PHE A 49 1.55 4.27 -8.49
CA PHE A 49 1.29 3.21 -9.47
C PHE A 49 1.28 1.82 -8.86
N MET A 50 2.15 1.53 -7.89
CA MET A 50 2.10 0.27 -7.15
C MET A 50 0.79 0.10 -6.38
N ARG A 51 0.21 1.21 -5.92
CA ARG A 51 -1.13 1.22 -5.33
C ARG A 51 -2.20 0.85 -6.35
N TYR A 52 -2.16 1.42 -7.55
CA TYR A 52 -3.12 1.05 -8.61
C TYR A 52 -2.93 -0.39 -9.07
N ARG A 53 -1.69 -0.86 -9.20
CA ARG A 53 -1.39 -2.28 -9.50
C ARG A 53 -2.05 -3.23 -8.50
N SER A 54 -2.13 -2.84 -7.22
CA SER A 54 -2.78 -3.67 -6.19
C SER A 54 -4.28 -3.88 -6.40
N GLN A 55 -4.92 -3.07 -7.25
CA GLN A 55 -6.34 -3.21 -7.60
C GLN A 55 -6.57 -4.27 -8.69
N GLU A 56 -5.52 -4.61 -9.46
CA GLU A 56 -5.59 -5.61 -10.52
C GLU A 56 -5.27 -7.01 -9.97
N ASP A 57 -4.15 -7.13 -9.26
CA ASP A 57 -3.64 -8.42 -8.77
C ASP A 57 -3.43 -8.43 -7.25
N ASP A 58 -4.01 -9.43 -6.58
CA ASP A 58 -3.67 -9.76 -5.20
C ASP A 58 -2.31 -10.47 -5.16
N THR A 59 -1.31 -9.81 -4.59
CA THR A 59 0.06 -10.32 -4.53
C THR A 59 0.54 -10.39 -3.09
N PHE A 60 1.41 -11.35 -2.78
CA PHE A 60 2.00 -11.47 -1.44
C PHE A 60 2.72 -10.19 -1.02
N THR A 61 3.50 -9.56 -1.92
CA THR A 61 4.13 -8.27 -1.67
C THR A 61 3.11 -7.16 -1.38
N GLY A 62 1.95 -7.19 -2.04
CA GLY A 62 0.84 -6.30 -1.75
C GLY A 62 0.31 -6.50 -0.33
N LYS A 63 0.10 -7.75 0.09
CA LYS A 63 -0.36 -8.10 1.45
C LYS A 63 0.61 -7.61 2.51
N VAL A 64 1.91 -7.79 2.29
CA VAL A 64 2.97 -7.27 3.14
C VAL A 64 2.85 -5.75 3.32
N ALA A 65 2.72 -5.01 2.23
CA ALA A 65 2.62 -3.57 2.28
C ALA A 65 1.31 -3.09 2.93
N VAL A 66 0.19 -3.80 2.73
CA VAL A 66 -1.08 -3.52 3.40
C VAL A 66 -1.00 -3.77 4.90
N ALA A 67 -0.39 -4.87 5.33
CA ALA A 67 -0.19 -5.17 6.74
C ALA A 67 0.61 -4.06 7.45
N LEU A 68 1.73 -3.63 6.86
CA LEU A 68 2.52 -2.52 7.39
C LEU A 68 1.74 -1.20 7.47
N ARG A 69 0.89 -0.91 6.47
CA ARG A 69 0.03 0.28 6.46
C ARG A 69 -1.02 0.22 7.57
N ASN A 70 -1.50 -0.96 7.91
CA ASN A 70 -2.43 -1.15 9.02
C ASN A 70 -1.72 -0.97 10.37
N GLU A 71 -0.58 -1.63 10.57
CA GLU A 71 0.18 -1.56 11.82
C GLU A 71 0.69 -0.15 12.14
N PHE A 72 1.23 0.56 11.14
CA PHE A 72 1.76 1.90 11.34
C PHE A 72 0.67 2.99 11.35
N GLY A 73 -0.25 2.93 10.39
CA GLY A 73 -1.15 4.03 10.06
C GLY A 73 -2.62 3.74 10.36
N GLY A 74 -2.96 2.58 10.90
CA GLY A 74 -4.36 2.17 11.14
C GLY A 74 -5.19 2.06 9.86
N HIS A 75 -4.56 1.97 8.67
CA HIS A 75 -5.30 1.90 7.41
C HIS A 75 -6.15 0.62 7.35
N ALA A 76 -7.41 0.77 6.90
CA ALA A 76 -8.32 -0.37 6.77
C ALA A 76 -7.79 -1.42 5.78
N VAL A 77 -7.97 -2.70 6.13
CA VAL A 77 -7.55 -3.85 5.35
C VAL A 77 -8.77 -4.63 4.88
N GLU A 78 -8.78 -5.03 3.61
CA GLU A 78 -9.79 -5.95 3.11
C GLU A 78 -9.44 -7.39 3.47
N LYS A 79 -10.40 -8.10 4.04
CA LYS A 79 -10.25 -9.51 4.41
C LYS A 79 -10.66 -10.42 3.25
N ASN A 80 -10.04 -11.60 3.18
CA ASN A 80 -10.56 -12.68 2.35
C ASN A 80 -11.89 -13.18 2.93
N LYS A 81 -12.83 -13.54 2.04
CA LYS A 81 -14.11 -14.15 2.44
C LYS A 81 -13.89 -15.56 2.96
#